data_AF-A0A0F9ABR5-F1
#
_entry.id   AF-A0A0F9ABR5-F1
#
_cell.length_a   1.000
_cell.length_b   1.000
_cell.length_c   1.000
_cell.angle_alpha   90.00
_cell.angle_beta   90.00
_cell.angle_gamma   90.00
#
_symmetry.space_group_name_H-M   'P 1'
#
loop_
_entity.id
_entity.type
_entity.pdbx_description
1 polymer ?
#
loop_
_entity_poly.entity_id
_entity_poly.type
_entity_poly.pdbx_seq_one_letter_code
_entity_poly.pdbx_strand_id
1 'polypeptide(L)'
;MSYYCIAIGGTGARCLESLVHLCAMGFGPPTLYILFVDPDEAHANIDRAKILIDQYKTCKESLKFKDSTQLFKTNITYSYDENNKPLYTWTPVKEDKSLCKYFNYYSLPKESQDLCNLLYTEDELNMEWD
;
A
#
# COMPACT_ATOMS: atom_id res chain seq x y z
N MET A 1 3.31 -2.81 23.95
CA MET A 1 2.13 -2.23 23.27
C MET A 1 2.42 -2.22 21.78
N SER A 2 1.55 -2.82 20.97
CA SER A 2 1.70 -2.88 19.51
C SER A 2 0.93 -1.74 18.86
N TYR A 3 1.55 -1.04 17.92
CA TYR A 3 0.92 0.04 17.16
C TYR A 3 0.77 -0.36 15.70
N TYR A 4 -0.36 -0.01 15.10
CA TYR A 4 -0.66 -0.29 13.69
C TYR A 4 -0.82 1.04 12.96
N CYS A 5 -0.09 1.20 11.85
CA CYS A 5 -0.23 2.32 10.93
C CYS A 5 -0.76 1.80 9.60
N ILE A 6 -2.00 2.17 9.29
CA ILE A 6 -2.67 1.81 8.05
C ILE A 6 -2.56 3.01 7.11
N ALA A 7 -1.67 2.91 6.13
CA ALA A 7 -1.38 3.96 5.17
C ALA A 7 -2.28 3.78 3.93
N ILE A 8 -3.33 4.59 3.84
CA ILE A 8 -4.30 4.53 2.74
C ILE A 8 -3.87 5.47 1.62
N GLY A 9 -3.71 4.94 0.42
CA GLY A 9 -3.31 5.69 -0.77
C GLY A 9 -1.87 6.19 -0.75
N GLY A 10 -1.47 6.87 -1.82
CA GLY A 10 -0.16 7.54 -1.90
C GLY A 10 0.06 8.63 -0.85
N THR A 11 -0.99 9.33 -0.43
CA THR A 11 -0.91 10.34 0.65
C THR A 11 -0.60 9.68 1.99
N GLY A 12 -1.26 8.56 2.31
CA GLY A 12 -0.94 7.76 3.50
C GLY A 12 0.50 7.29 3.50
N ALA A 13 1.02 6.86 2.34
CA ALA A 13 2.42 6.47 2.19
C ALA A 13 3.39 7.62 2.50
N ARG A 14 3.09 8.85 2.07
CA ARG A 14 3.91 10.04 2.40
C ARG A 14 3.92 10.37 3.88
N CYS A 15 2.78 10.26 4.55
CA CYS A 15 2.70 10.42 6.00
C CYS A 15 3.52 9.35 6.73
N LEU A 16 3.49 8.12 6.23
CA LEU A 16 4.27 7.01 6.78
C LEU A 16 5.78 7.25 6.64
N GLU A 17 6.26 7.83 5.54
CA GLU A 17 7.69 8.18 5.41
C GLU A 17 8.15 9.11 6.56
N SER A 18 7.34 10.12 6.90
CA SER A 18 7.61 11.02 8.02
C SER A 18 7.63 10.26 9.36
N LEU A 19 6.72 9.30 9.54
CA LEU A 19 6.69 8.44 10.72
C LEU A 19 7.93 7.54 10.82
N VAL A 20 8.42 7.01 9.70
CA VAL A 20 9.67 6.21 9.66
C VAL A 20 10.87 7.05 10.10
N HIS A 21 10.94 8.31 9.66
CA HIS A 21 11.99 9.23 10.14
C HIS A 21 11.87 9.53 11.63
N LEU A 22 10.66 9.73 12.17
CA LEU A 22 10.44 9.87 13.62
C LEU A 22 10.89 8.60 14.38
N CYS A 23 10.64 7.42 13.81
CA CYS A 23 11.11 6.15 14.36
C CYS A 23 12.64 6.07 14.38
N ALA A 24 13.32 6.52 13.32
CA ALA A 24 14.77 6.61 13.24
C ALA A 24 15.36 7.55 14.30
N MET A 25 14.69 8.67 14.58
CA MET A 25 15.06 9.60 15.64
C MET A 25 14.77 9.10 17.06
N GLY A 26 14.11 7.94 17.21
CA GLY A 26 13.79 7.37 18.53
C GLY A 26 12.49 7.86 19.15
N PHE A 27 11.65 8.57 18.39
CA PHE A 27 10.31 9.00 18.80
C PHE A 27 9.21 7.98 18.46
N GLY A 28 9.57 6.87 17.79
CA GLY A 28 8.64 5.80 17.46
C GLY A 28 8.29 4.90 18.66
N PRO A 29 7.20 4.12 18.53
CA PRO A 29 6.82 3.12 19.52
C PRO A 29 7.84 1.96 19.58
N PRO A 30 7.75 1.04 20.57
CA PRO A 30 8.60 -0.15 20.58
C PRO A 30 8.45 -1.01 19.32
N THR A 31 7.20 -1.22 18.87
CA THR A 31 6.87 -1.97 17.65
C THR A 31 5.80 -1.25 16.86
N LEU A 32 6.03 -1.11 15.55
CA LEU A 32 5.14 -0.52 14.58
C LEU A 32 4.85 -1.54 13.46
N TYR A 33 3.57 -1.88 13.30
CA TYR A 33 3.05 -2.68 12.19
C TYR A 33 2.52 -1.76 11.11
N ILE A 34 2.89 -2.02 9.86
CA ILE A 34 2.51 -1.22 8.70
C ILE A 34 1.58 -2.04 7.80
N LEU A 35 0.55 -1.40 7.27
CA LEU A 35 -0.26 -1.95 6.18
C LEU A 35 -0.52 -0.82 5.18
N PHE A 36 -0.14 -1.03 3.91
CA PHE A 36 -0.59 -0.14 2.84
C PHE A 36 -1.95 -0.61 2.33
N VAL A 37 -2.85 0.34 2.09
CA VAL A 37 -4.15 0.08 1.47
C VAL A 37 -4.27 0.97 0.24
N ASP A 38 -4.34 0.39 -0.94
CA ASP A 38 -4.47 1.13 -2.19
C ASP A 38 -5.33 0.35 -3.18
N PRO A 39 -6.32 0.98 -3.84
CA PRO A 39 -7.06 0.33 -4.92
C PRO A 39 -6.18 0.01 -6.14
N ASP A 40 -5.09 0.76 -6.33
CA ASP A 40 -4.12 0.59 -7.41
C ASP A 40 -2.84 -0.03 -6.85
N GLU A 41 -2.50 -1.24 -7.31
CA GLU A 41 -1.34 -1.97 -6.79
C GLU A 41 -0.02 -1.27 -7.14
N ALA A 42 0.02 -0.49 -8.23
CA ALA A 42 1.23 0.12 -8.78
C ALA A 42 1.34 1.62 -8.44
N HIS A 43 1.44 1.95 -7.15
CA HIS A 43 1.61 3.34 -6.72
C HIS A 43 3.06 3.71 -6.34
N ALA A 44 3.70 4.55 -7.16
CA ALA A 44 5.09 5.01 -6.94
C ALA A 44 5.38 5.65 -5.55
N ASN A 45 4.35 6.17 -4.86
CA ASN A 45 4.50 6.68 -3.49
C ASN A 45 4.66 5.55 -2.48
N ILE A 46 3.90 4.46 -2.64
CA ILE A 46 3.99 3.28 -1.81
C ILE A 46 5.33 2.60 -2.01
N ASP A 47 5.81 2.48 -3.26
CA ASP A 47 7.11 1.88 -3.55
C ASP A 47 8.26 2.66 -2.90
N ARG A 48 8.20 3.99 -2.95
CA ARG A 48 9.19 4.83 -2.27
C ARG A 48 9.17 4.63 -0.76
N ALA A 49 7.99 4.52 -0.16
CA ALA A 49 7.85 4.25 1.26
C ALA A 49 8.36 2.85 1.64
N LYS A 50 8.12 1.82 0.82
CA LYS A 50 8.67 0.47 0.99
C LYS A 50 10.21 0.49 0.97
N ILE A 51 10.81 1.18 0.00
CA ILE A 51 12.26 1.36 -0.08
C ILE A 51 12.81 2.05 1.18
N LEU A 52 12.15 3.11 1.67
CA LEU A 52 12.56 3.80 2.89
C LEU A 52 12.49 2.89 4.13
N ILE A 53 11.46 2.06 4.24
CA ILE A 53 11.33 1.08 5.34
C ILE A 53 12.48 0.06 5.30
N ASP A 54 12.85 -0.41 4.11
CA ASP A 54 13.95 -1.35 3.97
C ASP A 54 15.30 -0.69 4.29
N GLN A 55 15.53 0.55 3.84
CA GLN A 55 16.69 1.35 4.22
C GLN A 55 16.77 1.54 5.74
N TYR A 56 15.66 1.84 6.41
CA TYR A 56 15.59 1.93 7.86
C TYR A 56 16.07 0.63 8.52
N LYS A 57 15.58 -0.53 8.07
CA LYS A 57 15.98 -1.84 8.60
C LYS A 57 17.46 -2.12 8.37
N THR A 58 17.96 -1.89 7.15
CA THR A 58 19.38 -2.05 6.81
C THR A 58 20.27 -1.17 7.69
N CYS A 59 19.89 0.11 7.90
CA CYS A 59 20.64 1.01 8.78
C CYS A 59 20.63 0.52 10.23
N LYS A 60 19.48 0.11 10.75
CA LYS A 60 19.33 -0.41 12.12
C LYS A 60 20.24 -1.63 12.35
N GLU A 61 20.24 -2.58 11.41
CA GLU A 61 21.06 -3.80 11.49
C GLU A 61 22.56 -3.51 11.33
N SER A 62 22.92 -2.62 10.42
CA SER A 62 24.32 -2.33 10.07
C SER A 62 25.04 -1.51 11.14
N LEU A 63 24.36 -0.53 11.74
CA LEU A 63 24.97 0.42 12.66
C LEU A 63 25.05 -0.10 14.10
N LYS A 64 24.32 -1.19 14.43
CA LYS A 64 24.33 -1.87 15.74
C LYS A 64 24.35 -0.87 16.90
N PHE A 65 23.40 0.08 16.87
CA PHE A 65 23.28 1.13 17.86
C PHE A 65 23.33 0.55 19.27
N LYS A 66 24.22 1.09 20.13
CA LYS A 66 24.31 0.68 21.53
C LYS A 66 23.01 1.03 22.25
N ASP A 67 22.65 0.26 23.28
CA ASP A 67 21.42 0.45 24.07
C ASP A 67 21.25 1.85 24.68
N SER A 68 22.33 2.64 24.79
CA SER A 68 22.30 4.02 25.25
C SER A 68 21.72 5.01 24.22
N THR A 69 21.65 4.64 22.94
CA THR A 69 21.12 5.51 21.88
C THR A 69 19.67 5.15 21.57
N GLN A 70 18.79 6.15 21.61
CA GLN A 70 17.36 5.96 21.30
C GLN A 70 17.09 5.84 19.79
N LEU A 71 18.10 6.07 18.95
CA LEU A 71 17.98 6.06 17.49
C LEU A 71 17.68 4.65 16.97
N PHE A 72 16.81 4.57 15.97
CA PHE A 72 16.40 3.31 15.33
C PHE A 72 15.86 2.23 16.30
N LYS A 73 15.43 2.60 17.51
CA LYS A 73 14.93 1.63 18.51
C LYS A 73 13.68 0.89 18.04
N THR A 74 12.81 1.57 17.29
CA THR A 74 11.51 1.04 16.85
C THR A 74 11.68 -0.21 15.99
N ASN A 75 10.93 -1.26 16.29
CA ASN A 75 10.81 -2.41 15.41
C ASN A 75 9.70 -2.17 14.37
N ILE A 76 10.09 -1.95 13.12
CA ILE A 76 9.14 -1.71 12.02
C ILE A 76 8.94 -3.02 11.24
N THR A 77 7.70 -3.49 11.16
CA THR A 77 7.34 -4.68 10.39
C THR A 77 6.03 -4.49 9.62
N TYR A 78 5.78 -5.34 8.63
CA TYR A 78 4.50 -5.39 7.93
C TYR A 78 3.47 -6.14 8.76
N SER A 79 2.20 -5.84 8.52
CA SER A 79 1.08 -6.63 9.05
C SER A 79 1.02 -7.99 8.36
N TYR A 80 0.37 -8.97 8.97
CA TYR A 80 0.30 -10.34 8.46
C TYR A 80 -1.16 -10.72 8.21
N ASP A 81 -1.40 -11.55 7.21
CA ASP A 81 -2.71 -12.17 6.98
C ASP A 81 -2.98 -13.34 7.95
N GLU A 82 -4.15 -13.95 7.81
CA GLU A 82 -4.56 -15.14 8.59
C GLU A 82 -3.63 -16.35 8.43
N ASN A 83 -2.86 -16.42 7.34
CA ASN A 83 -1.90 -17.47 7.03
C ASN A 83 -0.46 -17.08 7.43
N ASN A 84 -0.29 -15.98 8.17
CA ASN A 84 0.99 -15.44 8.62
C ASN A 84 1.92 -15.00 7.47
N LYS A 85 1.36 -14.63 6.31
CA LYS A 85 2.10 -14.04 5.19
C LYS A 85 2.12 -12.50 5.33
N PRO A 86 3.26 -11.84 5.06
CA PRO A 86 3.34 -10.39 5.13
C PRO A 86 2.42 -9.73 4.10
N LEU A 87 1.57 -8.82 4.56
CA LEU A 87 0.72 -7.95 3.76
C LEU A 87 1.46 -6.64 3.49
N TYR A 88 2.08 -6.55 2.33
CA TYR A 88 2.73 -5.33 1.88
C TYR A 88 1.71 -4.27 1.50
N THR A 89 0.84 -4.60 0.54
CA THR A 89 -0.25 -3.73 0.09
C THR A 89 -1.51 -4.58 -0.01
N TRP A 90 -2.63 -4.07 0.50
CA TRP A 90 -3.94 -4.70 0.38
C TRP A 90 -4.83 -3.83 -0.51
N THR A 91 -5.40 -4.43 -1.55
CA THR A 91 -6.40 -3.77 -2.40
C THR A 91 -7.82 -4.17 -2.00
N PRO A 92 -8.72 -3.20 -1.75
CA PRO A 92 -10.14 -3.48 -1.52
C PRO A 92 -10.91 -3.76 -2.81
N VAL A 93 -10.32 -3.46 -3.98
CA VAL A 93 -10.97 -3.64 -5.28
C VAL A 93 -10.67 -5.05 -5.75
N LYS A 94 -11.71 -5.79 -6.15
CA LYS A 94 -11.50 -7.11 -6.77
C LYS A 94 -10.73 -6.92 -8.07
N GLU A 95 -9.97 -7.93 -8.48
CA GLU A 95 -9.39 -8.02 -9.82
C GLU A 95 -10.50 -8.15 -10.88
N ASP A 96 -11.35 -7.13 -11.05
CA ASP A 96 -12.24 -7.02 -12.20
C ASP A 96 -11.39 -6.54 -13.37
N LYS A 97 -10.76 -7.52 -14.03
CA LYS A 97 -9.68 -7.32 -14.99
C LYS A 97 -10.06 -6.53 -16.24
N SER A 98 -11.34 -6.23 -16.46
CA SER A 98 -11.81 -5.47 -17.63
C SER A 98 -12.83 -4.40 -17.25
N LEU A 99 -12.86 -3.32 -18.04
CA LEU A 99 -13.83 -2.23 -17.88
C LEU A 99 -15.27 -2.74 -17.96
N CYS A 100 -15.54 -3.73 -18.82
CA CYS A 100 -16.85 -4.38 -18.93
C CYS A 100 -17.31 -5.00 -17.61
N LYS A 101 -16.41 -5.69 -16.90
CA LYS A 101 -16.68 -6.27 -15.56
C LYS A 101 -16.80 -5.16 -14.51
N TYR A 102 -15.88 -4.21 -14.51
CA TYR A 102 -15.85 -3.08 -13.56
C TYR A 102 -17.13 -2.25 -13.59
N PHE A 103 -17.60 -1.88 -14.79
CA PHE A 103 -18.87 -1.16 -14.96
C PHE A 103 -20.11 -2.03 -14.76
N ASN A 104 -19.94 -3.35 -14.66
CA ASN A 104 -21.02 -4.31 -14.75
C ASN A 104 -21.93 -4.02 -15.97
N TYR A 105 -21.29 -3.87 -17.14
CA TYR A 105 -21.87 -3.28 -18.36
C TYR A 105 -23.23 -3.88 -18.72
N TYR A 106 -23.36 -5.21 -18.68
CA TYR A 106 -24.60 -5.90 -19.03
C TYR A 106 -25.77 -5.65 -18.06
N SER A 107 -25.49 -5.15 -16.85
CA SER A 107 -26.51 -4.76 -15.87
C SER A 107 -26.90 -3.29 -15.96
N LEU A 108 -26.21 -2.49 -16.79
CA LEU A 108 -26.50 -1.07 -16.96
C LEU A 108 -27.75 -0.84 -17.81
N PRO A 109 -28.49 0.27 -17.59
CA PRO A 109 -29.53 0.73 -18.51
C PRO A 109 -28.98 1.00 -19.91
N LYS A 110 -29.84 0.91 -20.94
CA LYS A 110 -29.44 1.05 -22.35
C LYS A 110 -28.70 2.37 -22.65
N GLU A 111 -29.19 3.47 -22.10
CA GLU A 111 -28.56 4.80 -22.26
C GLU A 111 -27.12 4.84 -21.72
N SER A 112 -26.87 4.15 -20.60
CA SER A 112 -25.53 4.05 -20.01
C SER A 112 -24.62 3.11 -20.81
N GLN A 113 -25.18 2.02 -21.38
CA GLN A 113 -24.43 1.16 -22.30
C GLN A 113 -24.02 1.92 -23.56
N ASP A 114 -24.93 2.72 -24.13
CA ASP A 114 -24.65 3.51 -25.33
C ASP A 114 -23.59 4.60 -25.06
N LEU A 115 -23.59 5.19 -23.86
CA LEU A 115 -22.52 6.09 -23.43
C LEU A 115 -21.18 5.35 -23.31
N CYS A 116 -21.15 4.14 -22.74
CA CYS A 116 -19.93 3.32 -22.69
C CYS A 116 -19.39 3.02 -24.10
N ASN A 117 -20.25 2.64 -25.03
CA ASN A 117 -19.88 2.34 -26.43
C ASN A 117 -19.45 3.58 -27.22
N LEU A 118 -19.86 4.78 -26.78
CA LEU A 118 -19.39 6.04 -27.35
C LEU A 118 -17.98 6.39 -26.87
N LEU A 119 -17.67 6.09 -25.61
CA LEU A 119 -16.40 6.44 -24.96
C LEU A 119 -15.29 5.41 -25.18
N TYR A 120 -15.66 4.14 -25.36
CA TYR A 120 -14.73 3.03 -25.44
C TYR A 120 -15.10 2.10 -26.59
N THR A 121 -14.10 1.54 -27.26
CA THR A 121 -14.27 0.45 -28.23
C THR A 121 -14.59 -0.87 -27.52
N GLU A 122 -15.15 -1.84 -28.26
CA GLU A 122 -15.39 -3.19 -27.72
C GLU A 122 -14.08 -3.85 -27.24
N ASP A 123 -12.98 -3.61 -27.96
CA ASP A 123 -11.67 -4.13 -27.58
C ASP A 123 -11.20 -3.52 -26.25
N GLU A 124 -11.32 -2.21 -26.06
CA GLU A 124 -10.96 -1.54 -24.79
C GLU A 124 -11.86 -1.97 -23.62
N LEU A 125 -13.15 -2.19 -23.87
CA LEU A 125 -14.10 -2.66 -22.84
C LEU A 125 -13.77 -4.08 -22.36
N ASN A 126 -13.33 -4.95 -23.28
CA ASN A 126 -13.05 -6.35 -22.98
C ASN A 126 -11.58 -6.64 -22.70
N MET A 127 -10.68 -5.69 -22.93
CA MET A 127 -9.26 -5.82 -22.62
C MET A 127 -9.09 -6.21 -21.14
N GLU A 128 -8.43 -7.35 -20.91
CA GLU A 128 -8.02 -7.75 -19.57
C GLU A 128 -6.66 -7.13 -19.25
N TRP A 129 -6.56 -6.45 -18.12
CA TRP A 129 -5.34 -5.79 -17.66
C TRP A 129 -4.63 -6.75 -16.70
N ASP A 130 -3.31 -6.83 -16.83
CA ASP A 130 -2.44 -7.65 -15.96
C ASP A 130 -2.30 -7.06 -14.56
#